data_AF-A0A965CNG9-F1
#
_entry.id   AF-A0A965CNG9-F1
#
_cell.length_a   1.000
_cell.length_b   1.000
_cell.length_c   1.000
_cell.angle_alpha   90.00
_cell.angle_beta   90.00
_cell.angle_gamma   90.00
#
_symmetry.space_group_name_H-M   'P 1'
#
loop_
_entity.id
_entity.type
_entity.pdbx_description
1 polymer ?
#
loop_
_entity_poly.entity_id
_entity_poly.type
_entity_poly.pdbx_seq_one_letter_code
_entity_poly.pdbx_strand_id
1 'polypeptide(L)'
;MKVKKKRITFSKDLDVKFSGKQIKETEKEITLEGEDEESYLKIYNPFHRVAKLILYEDNTWVDADSMNKIGDLDLSELGLEKLDLK
;
A
#
# COMPACT_ATOMS: atom_id res chain seq x y z
N MET A 1 3.36 7.37 -0.74
CA MET A 1 2.04 6.76 -1.05
C MET A 1 0.94 7.71 -0.61
N LYS A 2 -0.19 7.80 -1.32
CA LYS A 2 -1.25 8.79 -1.02
C LYS A 2 -2.54 8.10 -0.61
N VAL A 3 -3.13 8.48 0.52
CA VAL A 3 -4.44 8.02 0.95
C VAL A 3 -5.43 9.18 0.95
N LYS A 4 -6.58 9.00 0.30
CA LYS A 4 -7.66 9.98 0.29
C LYS A 4 -9.02 9.30 0.41
N LYS A 5 -9.69 9.51 1.54
CA LYS A 5 -10.95 8.84 1.88
C LYS A 5 -10.76 7.31 1.83
N LYS A 6 -11.51 6.64 0.95
CA LYS A 6 -11.48 5.20 0.71
C LYS A 6 -10.42 4.75 -0.28
N ARG A 7 -9.59 5.67 -0.78
CA ARG A 7 -8.66 5.40 -1.88
C ARG A 7 -7.23 5.42 -1.41
N ILE A 8 -6.45 4.48 -1.92
CA ILE A 8 -5.00 4.41 -1.75
C ILE A 8 -4.36 4.37 -3.13
N THR A 9 -3.40 5.26 -3.36
CA THR A 9 -2.64 5.36 -4.62
C THR A 9 -1.17 5.11 -4.34
N PHE A 10 -0.57 4.19 -5.08
CA PHE A 10 0.82 3.75 -4.92
C PHE A 10 1.51 3.52 -6.26
N SER A 11 2.85 3.52 -6.24
CA SER A 11 3.67 3.29 -7.43
C SER A 11 3.61 1.82 -7.87
N LYS A 12 3.59 1.59 -9.18
CA LYS A 12 3.74 0.26 -9.79
C LYS A 12 5.11 -0.38 -9.55
N ASP A 13 6.11 0.41 -9.17
CA ASP A 13 7.46 -0.09 -8.88
C ASP A 13 7.53 -0.84 -7.54
N LEU A 14 6.48 -0.78 -6.72
CA LEU A 14 6.41 -1.52 -5.46
C LEU A 14 6.05 -2.98 -5.73
N ASP A 15 6.78 -3.90 -5.09
CA ASP A 15 6.34 -5.29 -4.99
C ASP A 15 5.18 -5.36 -4.00
N VAL A 16 3.98 -5.65 -4.51
CA VAL A 16 2.74 -5.61 -3.73
C VAL A 16 1.82 -6.77 -4.05
N LYS A 17 1.02 -7.14 -3.04
CA LYS A 17 -0.18 -7.94 -3.21
C LYS A 17 -1.34 -7.19 -2.60
N PHE A 18 -2.48 -7.13 -3.30
CA PHE A 18 -3.64 -6.40 -2.80
C PHE A 18 -4.94 -7.15 -3.04
N SER A 19 -5.94 -6.80 -2.23
CA SER A 19 -7.35 -7.09 -2.44
C SER A 19 -8.12 -5.79 -2.33
N GLY A 20 -9.11 -5.61 -3.19
CA GLY A 20 -9.87 -4.38 -3.31
C GLY A 20 -10.02 -3.93 -4.76
N LYS A 21 -10.92 -2.97 -5.00
CA LYS A 21 -11.27 -2.54 -6.34
C LYS A 21 -10.21 -1.64 -6.93
N GLN A 22 -9.56 -2.10 -7.99
CA GLN A 22 -8.73 -1.22 -8.81
C GLN A 22 -9.62 -0.27 -9.62
N ILE A 23 -9.62 1.02 -9.25
CA ILE A 23 -10.45 2.05 -9.89
C ILE A 23 -9.68 2.91 -10.89
N LYS A 24 -8.34 2.90 -10.82
CA LYS A 24 -7.49 3.63 -11.76
C LYS A 24 -6.13 2.96 -11.86
N GLU A 25 -5.65 2.88 -13.08
CA GLU A 25 -4.30 2.45 -13.41
C GLU A 25 -3.72 3.42 -14.43
N THR A 26 -2.50 3.88 -14.18
CA THR A 26 -1.71 4.68 -15.11
C THR A 26 -0.42 3.94 -15.44
N GLU A 27 0.45 4.52 -16.25
CA GLU A 27 1.77 3.96 -16.50
C GLU A 27 2.61 3.81 -15.21
N LYS A 28 2.41 4.69 -14.22
CA LYS A 28 3.27 4.78 -13.02
C LYS A 28 2.59 4.38 -11.72
N GLU A 29 1.27 4.47 -11.65
CA GLU A 29 0.52 4.37 -10.40
C GLU A 29 -0.73 3.50 -10.54
N ILE A 30 -1.06 2.81 -9.45
CA ILE A 30 -2.33 2.09 -9.25
C ILE A 30 -3.11 2.80 -8.13
N THR A 31 -4.43 2.88 -8.28
CA THR A 31 -5.34 3.33 -7.22
C THR A 31 -6.37 2.25 -6.91
N LEU A 32 -6.41 1.86 -5.64
CA LEU A 32 -7.43 0.97 -5.11
C LEU A 32 -8.46 1.77 -4.33
N GLU A 33 -9.71 1.33 -4.38
CA GLU A 33 -10.79 1.76 -3.50
C GLU A 33 -11.14 0.60 -2.57
N GLY A 34 -11.15 0.86 -1.26
CA GLY A 34 -11.56 -0.14 -0.26
C GLY A 34 -13.06 -0.37 -0.32
N GLU A 35 -13.46 -1.62 -0.48
CA GLU A 35 -14.87 -2.03 -0.61
C GLU A 35 -15.43 -2.53 0.73
N ASP A 36 -14.64 -3.34 1.41
CA ASP A 36 -15.00 -4.08 2.63
C ASP A 36 -13.75 -4.37 3.49
N GLU A 37 -13.96 -5.03 4.62
CA GLU A 37 -12.91 -5.45 5.57
C GLU A 37 -11.93 -6.48 4.97
N GLU A 38 -12.22 -7.05 3.79
CA GLU A 38 -11.29 -7.93 3.07
C GLU A 38 -10.31 -7.17 2.18
N SER A 39 -10.48 -5.85 2.02
CA SER A 39 -9.60 -5.01 1.22
C SER A 39 -8.28 -4.74 1.94
N TYR A 40 -7.15 -5.05 1.28
CA TYR A 40 -5.81 -4.90 1.84
C TYR A 40 -4.77 -4.49 0.79
N LEU A 41 -3.68 -3.91 1.25
CA LEU A 41 -2.45 -3.70 0.49
C LEU A 41 -1.26 -4.21 1.31
N LYS A 42 -0.61 -5.25 0.80
CA LYS A 42 0.61 -5.83 1.36
C LYS A 42 1.79 -5.40 0.51
N ILE A 43 2.76 -4.74 1.13
CA ILE A 43 3.98 -4.24 0.50
C ILE A 43 5.14 -5.15 0.93
N TYR A 44 5.90 -5.64 -0.05
CA TYR A 44 7.06 -6.48 0.17
C TYR A 44 8.35 -5.67 0.07
N ASN A 45 9.36 -6.10 0.83
CA ASN A 45 10.73 -5.61 0.65
C ASN A 45 11.45 -6.40 -0.46
N PRO A 46 12.68 -6.00 -0.86
CA PRO A 46 13.45 -6.71 -1.89
C PRO A 46 13.76 -8.19 -1.59
N PHE A 47 13.60 -8.64 -0.33
CA PHE A 47 13.77 -10.04 0.07
C PHE A 47 12.45 -10.83 0.09
N HIS A 48 11.39 -10.28 -0.52
CA HIS A 48 10.03 -10.81 -0.53
C HIS A 48 9.43 -11.08 0.86
N ARG A 49 9.91 -10.35 1.88
CA ARG A 49 9.28 -10.32 3.21
C ARG A 49 8.28 -9.17 3.27
N VAL A 50 7.24 -9.32 4.08
CA VAL A 50 6.25 -8.26 4.28
C VAL A 50 6.91 -7.09 4.99
N ALA A 51 7.02 -5.95 4.32
CA ALA A 51 7.51 -4.69 4.87
C ALA A 51 6.39 -3.90 5.54
N LYS A 52 5.20 -3.92 4.93
CA LYS A 52 4.02 -3.24 5.46
C LYS A 52 2.75 -3.98 5.09
N LEU A 53 1.80 -4.01 6.01
CA LEU A 53 0.42 -4.45 5.75
C LEU A 53 -0.53 -3.30 6.06
N ILE A 54 -1.40 -3.01 5.10
CA ILE A 54 -2.38 -1.94 5.18
C ILE A 54 -3.74 -2.57 4.97
N LEU A 55 -4.66 -2.29 5.87
CA LEU A 55 -6.03 -2.81 5.86
C LEU A 55 -7.00 -1.68 5.58
N TYR A 56 -8.18 -2.02 5.08
CA TYR A 56 -9.28 -1.09 4.97
C TYR A 56 -10.30 -1.35 6.08
N GLU A 57 -10.35 -0.44 7.04
CA GLU A 57 -11.13 -0.56 8.28
C GLU A 57 -11.86 0.76 8.52
N ASP A 58 -13.07 0.72 9.07
CA ASP A 58 -13.85 1.93 9.44
C ASP A 58 -13.90 3.01 8.33
N ASN A 59 -14.07 2.57 7.08
CA ASN A 59 -14.08 3.41 5.88
C ASN A 59 -12.76 4.16 5.57
N THR A 60 -11.62 3.67 6.03
CA THR A 60 -10.31 4.25 5.75
C THR A 60 -9.19 3.22 5.70
N TRP A 61 -8.03 3.62 5.17
CA TRP A 61 -6.85 2.74 5.13
C TRP A 61 -6.02 2.93 6.39
N VAL A 62 -5.71 1.83 7.07
CA VAL A 62 -4.98 1.81 8.34
C VAL A 62 -3.76 0.91 8.24
N ASP A 63 -2.72 1.26 8.99
CA ASP A 63 -1.58 0.40 9.22
C ASP A 63 -1.98 -0.78 10.12
N ALA A 64 -1.76 -2.02 9.69
CA ALA A 64 -2.15 -3.20 10.47
C ALA A 64 -1.39 -3.33 11.80
N ASP A 65 -0.17 -2.79 11.90
CA ASP A 65 0.65 -2.91 13.12
C ASP A 65 0.19 -1.96 14.22
N SER A 66 -0.23 -0.75 13.84
CA SER A 66 -0.56 0.34 14.77
C SER A 66 -2.05 0.70 14.80
N MET A 67 -2.82 0.21 13.84
CA MET A 67 -4.21 0.59 13.55
C MET A 67 -4.40 2.10 13.32
N ASN A 68 -3.33 2.84 13.08
CA ASN A 68 -3.38 4.26 12.78
C ASN A 68 -3.73 4.48 11.31
N LYS A 69 -4.51 5.55 11.06
CA LYS A 69 -4.84 5.97 9.70
C LYS A 69 -3.56 6.33 8.94
N ILE A 70 -3.45 5.82 7.72
CA ILE A 70 -2.37 6.22 6.82
C ILE A 70 -2.81 7.49 6.10
N GLY A 71 -2.06 8.58 6.26
CA GLY A 71 -2.29 9.84 5.55
C GLY A 71 -1.40 9.93 4.30
N ASP A 72 -0.13 10.20 4.54
CA ASP A 72 0.94 10.08 3.56
C ASP A 72 2.02 9.19 4.18
N LEU A 73 2.21 8.00 3.63
CA LEU A 73 3.31 7.12 4.06
C LEU A 73 4.54 7.45 3.23
N ASP A 74 5.62 7.84 3.92
CA ASP A 74 6.94 7.83 3.32
C ASP A 74 7.44 6.39 3.26
N LEU A 75 7.69 5.91 2.05
CA LEU A 75 8.14 4.55 1.79
C LEU A 75 9.66 4.41 1.94
N SER A 76 10.40 5.53 2.08
CA SER A 76 11.84 5.53 2.34
C SER A 76 12.16 4.83 3.67
N GLU A 77 11.31 5.00 4.69
CA GLU A 77 11.45 4.34 6.00
C GLU A 77 11.29 2.82 5.93
N LEU A 78 10.66 2.29 4.88
CA LEU A 78 10.48 0.85 4.68
C LEU A 78 11.75 0.17 4.13
N GLY A 79 12.83 0.92 3.89
CA GLY A 79 14.06 0.38 3.32
C GLY A 79 13.86 -0.22 1.93
N LEU A 80 12.90 0.32 1.17
CA LEU A 80 12.58 -0.11 -0.19
C LEU A 80 13.51 0.53 -1.24
N GLU A 81 14.42 1.40 -0.80
CA GLU A 81 15.50 1.90 -1.65
C GLU A 81 16.32 0.70 -2.11
N LYS A 82 16.34 0.50 -3.44
CA LYS A 82 17.00 -0.60 -4.14
C LYS A 82 18.30 -0.98 -3.43
N LEU A 83 18.27 -2.09 -2.70
CA LEU A 83 19.48 -2.85 -2.48
C LEU A 83 19.94 -3.27 -3.86
N ASP A 84 20.93 -2.56 -4.38
CA ASP A 84 21.72 -2.92 -5.55
C ASP A 84 22.27 -4.33 -5.32
N LEU A 85 21.47 -5.35 -5.63
CA LEU A 85 21.92 -6.72 -5.76
C LEU A 85 22.59 -6.80 -7.13
N LYS A 86 23.86 -6.41 -7.14
CA LYS A 86 24.82 -6.75 -8.20
C LYS A 86 24.84 -8.25 -8.48
#